data_AF-A0A9E2FU87-F1
#
_entry.id   AF-A0A9E2FU87-F1
#
_cell.length_a   1.000
_cell.length_b   1.000
_cell.length_c   1.000
_cell.angle_alpha   90.00
_cell.angle_beta   90.00
_cell.angle_gamma   90.00
#
_symmetry.space_group_name_H-M   'P 1'
#
loop_
_entity.id
_entity.type
_entity.pdbx_description
1 polymer ?
#
loop_
_entity_poly.entity_id
_entity_poly.type
_entity_poly.pdbx_seq_one_letter_code
_entity_poly.pdbx_strand_id
1 'polypeptide(L)'
;MSCHHAANQKSTNPCEEAFSMALSGFVNKDLCSNDITSYNLEDQLLQVTIESSEVSGKLRFEIKLEKFDGAGLYSFSEKESFCQMTVYGASDEFYKCVTGIIDVREATRQNLQASFDITLEGFYNKKTINARGGIHL
;
A
#
# COMPACT_ATOMS: atom_id res chain seq x y z
N MET A 1 -45.36 -1.89 2.81
CA MET A 1 -44.18 -2.54 2.21
C MET A 1 -43.13 -1.46 2.02
N SER A 2 -42.22 -1.32 2.98
CA SER A 2 -41.20 -0.26 2.94
C SER A 2 -39.97 -0.78 2.23
N CYS A 3 -39.64 -0.15 1.11
CA CYS A 3 -38.39 -0.35 0.40
C CYS A 3 -37.24 0.20 1.27
N HIS A 4 -36.47 -0.69 1.89
CA HIS A 4 -35.17 -0.31 2.44
C HIS A 4 -34.25 -0.01 1.26
N HIS A 5 -34.07 1.28 0.98
CA HIS A 5 -32.90 1.77 0.27
C HIS A 5 -31.67 1.29 1.06
N ALA A 6 -30.93 0.33 0.50
CA ALA A 6 -29.57 0.08 0.92
C ALA A 6 -28.80 1.36 0.60
N ALA A 7 -28.56 2.17 1.64
CA ALA A 7 -27.67 3.29 1.58
C ALA A 7 -26.34 2.75 1.06
N ASN A 8 -25.95 3.26 -0.11
CA ASN A 8 -24.63 3.12 -0.68
C ASN A 8 -23.66 3.62 0.40
N GLN A 9 -23.08 2.71 1.19
CA GLN A 9 -22.04 3.04 2.16
C GLN A 9 -20.84 3.51 1.35
N LYS A 10 -20.82 4.81 1.07
CA LYS A 10 -19.61 5.53 0.72
C LYS A 10 -18.69 5.31 1.90
N SER A 11 -17.76 4.36 1.75
CA SER A 11 -16.65 4.15 2.66
C SER A 11 -16.03 5.51 2.91
N THR A 12 -16.31 6.09 4.08
CA THR A 12 -15.63 7.28 4.57
C THR A 12 -14.20 6.83 4.79
N ASN A 13 -13.35 7.06 3.79
CA ASN A 13 -11.92 6.80 3.93
C ASN A 13 -11.44 7.64 5.12
N PRO A 14 -11.04 7.05 6.26
CA PRO A 14 -10.88 7.79 7.51
C PRO A 14 -9.61 8.66 7.55
N CYS A 15 -8.91 8.80 6.42
CA CYS A 15 -7.58 9.39 6.36
C CYS A 15 -7.48 10.38 5.21
N GLU A 16 -7.29 11.65 5.55
CA GLU A 16 -6.94 12.75 4.63
C GLU A 16 -5.41 12.93 4.51
N GLU A 17 -4.64 11.91 4.93
CA GLU A 17 -3.19 11.98 5.10
C GLU A 17 -2.42 11.66 3.80
N ALA A 18 -1.10 11.90 3.82
CA ALA A 18 -0.23 11.61 2.69
C ALA A 18 -0.15 10.12 2.31
N PHE A 19 -0.49 9.22 3.23
CA PHE A 19 -0.59 7.79 2.98
C PHE A 19 -1.82 7.21 3.70
N SER A 20 -2.54 6.34 3.00
CA SER A 20 -3.62 5.52 3.57
C SER A 20 -3.58 4.10 3.01
N MET A 21 -3.87 3.10 3.84
CA MET A 21 -3.91 1.69 3.47
C MET A 21 -4.88 0.92 4.35
N ALA A 22 -5.85 0.26 3.72
CA ALA A 22 -6.72 -0.72 4.34
C ALA A 22 -6.18 -2.13 4.07
N LEU A 23 -5.94 -2.88 5.14
CA LEU A 23 -5.56 -4.30 5.12
C LEU A 23 -6.79 -5.17 5.38
N SER A 24 -6.96 -6.24 4.61
CA SER A 24 -8.02 -7.24 4.81
C SER A 24 -7.51 -8.66 4.55
N GLY A 25 -8.27 -9.68 4.98
CA GLY A 25 -7.88 -11.09 4.87
C GLY A 25 -7.45 -11.64 6.21
N PHE A 26 -6.19 -12.09 6.33
CA PHE A 26 -5.66 -12.59 7.60
C PHE A 26 -5.56 -11.51 8.69
N VAL A 27 -5.24 -10.28 8.28
CA VAL A 27 -5.26 -9.08 9.12
C VAL A 27 -6.34 -8.15 8.58
N ASN A 28 -7.13 -7.55 9.46
CA ASN A 28 -8.08 -6.50 9.11
C ASN A 28 -7.75 -5.24 9.92
N LYS A 29 -7.16 -4.23 9.26
CA LYS A 29 -6.66 -3.01 9.91
C LYS A 29 -6.48 -1.90 8.89
N ASP A 30 -6.82 -0.67 9.29
CA ASP A 30 -6.49 0.53 8.53
C ASP A 30 -5.20 1.18 9.07
N LEU A 31 -4.38 1.73 8.18
CA LEU A 31 -3.10 2.35 8.45
C LEU A 31 -3.02 3.67 7.72
N CYS A 32 -2.61 4.73 8.41
CA CYS A 32 -2.51 6.06 7.86
C CYS A 32 -1.27 6.77 8.38
N SER A 33 -0.65 7.58 7.52
CA SER A 33 0.52 8.38 7.87
C SER A 33 0.47 9.72 7.17
N ASN A 34 0.74 10.77 7.93
CA ASN A 34 0.99 12.11 7.41
C ASN A 34 2.32 12.23 6.68
N ASP A 35 3.27 11.37 7.06
CA ASP A 35 4.65 11.47 6.62
C ASP A 35 5.01 10.27 5.73
N ILE A 36 5.61 10.57 4.59
CA ILE A 36 6.32 9.58 3.78
C ILE A 36 7.76 9.55 4.27
N THR A 37 8.21 8.40 4.77
CA THR A 37 9.56 8.24 5.33
C THR A 37 10.65 8.46 4.29
N SER A 38 10.44 7.94 3.07
CA SER A 38 11.33 8.23 1.95
C SER A 38 10.57 8.22 0.63
N TYR A 39 10.86 9.18 -0.23
CA TYR A 39 10.40 9.20 -1.61
C TYR A 39 11.60 9.41 -2.53
N ASN A 40 11.85 8.46 -3.43
CA ASN A 40 12.91 8.54 -4.43
C ASN A 40 12.35 8.37 -5.84
N LEU A 41 12.69 9.32 -6.70
CA LEU A 41 12.38 9.30 -8.12
C LEU A 41 13.67 9.54 -8.91
N GLU A 42 14.20 8.46 -9.46
CA GLU A 42 15.42 8.41 -10.27
C GLU A 42 15.11 7.85 -11.68
N ASP A 43 16.11 7.82 -12.55
CA ASP A 43 15.94 7.24 -13.88
C ASP A 43 15.44 5.79 -13.75
N GLN A 44 14.26 5.53 -14.31
CA GLN A 44 13.59 4.23 -14.30
C GLN A 44 13.28 3.65 -12.90
N LEU A 45 13.26 4.47 -11.85
CA LEU A 45 12.97 4.04 -10.49
C LEU A 45 12.01 4.99 -9.77
N LEU A 46 10.90 4.43 -9.29
CA LEU A 46 10.04 5.05 -8.28
C LEU A 46 10.11 4.19 -7.01
N GLN A 47 10.57 4.76 -5.90
CA GLN A 47 10.59 4.08 -4.60
C GLN A 47 9.94 4.93 -3.52
N VAL A 48 9.03 4.32 -2.76
CA VAL A 48 8.33 4.94 -1.63
C VAL A 48 8.45 4.02 -0.43
N THR A 49 8.88 4.58 0.70
CA THR A 49 8.90 3.88 1.99
C THR A 49 8.03 4.63 2.97
N ILE A 50 7.17 3.90 3.67
CA ILE A 50 6.34 4.40 4.76
C ILE A 50 6.65 3.56 6.00
N GLU A 51 7.07 4.21 7.08
CA GLU A 51 7.20 3.61 8.40
C GLU A 51 6.17 4.21 9.35
N SER A 52 5.29 3.38 9.91
CA SER A 52 4.39 3.77 11.00
C SER A 52 4.83 3.10 12.31
N SER A 53 4.90 3.86 13.39
CA SER A 53 5.11 3.29 14.73
C SER A 53 3.75 3.11 15.41
N GLU A 54 3.34 1.85 15.57
CA GLU A 54 2.11 1.49 16.27
C GLU A 54 2.42 1.00 17.69
N VAL A 55 1.45 1.07 18.59
CA VAL A 55 1.57 0.60 19.98
C VAL A 55 1.97 -0.88 20.05
N SER A 56 1.63 -1.67 19.02
CA SER A 56 1.94 -3.11 18.91
C SER A 56 3.21 -3.43 18.11
N GLY A 57 3.94 -2.43 17.61
CA GLY A 57 5.10 -2.64 16.75
C GLY A 57 5.27 -1.57 15.66
N LYS A 58 6.42 -1.55 14.99
CA LYS A 58 6.62 -0.72 13.80
C LYS A 58 6.15 -1.45 12.55
N LEU A 59 5.56 -0.76 11.61
CA LEU A 59 5.25 -1.29 10.29
C LEU A 59 6.08 -0.52 9.27
N ARG A 60 6.73 -1.23 8.35
CA ARG A 60 7.36 -0.67 7.17
C ARG A 60 6.68 -1.21 5.93
N PHE A 61 6.18 -0.33 5.09
CA PHE A 61 5.65 -0.66 3.78
C PHE A 61 6.52 0.03 2.71
N GLU A 62 6.93 -0.71 1.71
CA GLU A 62 7.79 -0.21 0.63
C GLU A 62 7.22 -0.61 -0.73
N ILE A 63 7.06 0.38 -1.61
CA ILE A 63 6.76 0.19 -3.03
C ILE A 63 8.01 0.59 -3.82
N LYS A 64 8.44 -0.29 -4.74
CA LYS A 64 9.58 -0.09 -5.63
C LYS A 64 9.19 -0.51 -7.05
N LEU A 65 8.94 0.47 -7.91
CA LEU A 65 8.73 0.25 -9.35
C LEU A 65 10.04 0.41 -10.10
N GLU A 66 10.62 -0.72 -10.50
CA GLU A 66 11.75 -0.75 -11.43
C GLU A 66 11.23 -0.63 -12.88
N LYS A 67 12.00 0.03 -13.74
CA LYS A 67 11.58 0.39 -15.11
C LYS A 67 10.37 1.35 -15.13
N PHE A 68 10.29 2.23 -14.14
CA PHE A 68 9.28 3.29 -14.10
C PHE A 68 9.44 4.23 -15.31
N ASP A 69 8.40 4.37 -16.13
CA ASP A 69 8.43 5.18 -17.36
C ASP A 69 7.48 6.38 -17.32
N GLY A 70 6.80 6.59 -16.18
CA GLY A 70 5.94 7.74 -15.94
C GLY A 70 4.61 7.38 -15.29
N ALA A 71 3.67 8.33 -15.29
CA ALA A 71 2.31 8.07 -14.85
C ALA A 71 1.67 6.97 -15.71
N GLY A 72 1.00 6.01 -15.07
CA GLY A 72 0.47 4.83 -15.72
C GLY A 72 0.03 3.76 -14.75
N LEU A 73 -0.51 2.68 -15.34
CA LEU A 73 -0.97 1.50 -14.62
C LEU A 73 0.11 0.42 -14.63
N TYR A 74 0.60 0.07 -13.45
CA TYR A 74 1.62 -0.95 -13.25
C TYR A 74 0.96 -2.19 -12.64
N SER A 75 0.97 -3.29 -13.38
CA SER A 75 0.39 -4.56 -12.91
C SER A 75 1.47 -5.61 -12.79
N PHE A 76 1.37 -6.47 -11.77
CA PHE A 76 2.40 -7.46 -11.52
C PHE A 76 1.88 -8.80 -11.01
N SER A 77 2.78 -9.79 -11.10
CA SER A 77 2.57 -11.17 -10.63
C SER A 77 3.84 -11.67 -9.95
N GLU A 78 3.78 -12.83 -9.30
CA GLU A 78 4.78 -13.36 -8.34
C GLU A 78 6.25 -13.36 -8.77
N LYS A 79 6.53 -13.20 -10.07
CA LYS A 79 7.87 -13.18 -10.65
C LYS A 79 8.58 -11.83 -10.48
N GLU A 80 7.86 -10.75 -10.17
CA GLU A 80 8.40 -9.40 -10.04
C GLU A 80 7.98 -8.84 -8.66
N SER A 81 8.95 -8.64 -7.77
CA SER A 81 8.69 -8.12 -6.43
C SER A 81 8.70 -6.59 -6.44
N PHE A 82 7.54 -5.98 -6.69
CA PHE A 82 7.38 -4.52 -6.69
C PHE A 82 7.14 -3.89 -5.32
N CYS A 83 6.88 -4.68 -4.29
CA CYS A 83 6.67 -4.15 -2.95
C CYS A 83 6.88 -5.20 -1.85
N GLN A 84 7.11 -4.71 -0.64
CA GLN A 84 7.27 -5.50 0.58
C GLN A 84 6.63 -4.81 1.78
N MET A 85 6.12 -5.60 2.72
CA MET A 85 5.62 -5.12 4.01
C MET A 85 6.28 -5.92 5.14
N THR A 86 6.89 -5.20 6.08
CA THR A 86 7.49 -5.78 7.28
C THR A 86 6.77 -5.27 8.51
N VAL A 87 6.31 -6.21 9.36
CA VAL A 87 5.64 -5.90 10.63
C VAL A 87 6.60 -6.24 11.77
N TYR A 88 7.19 -5.20 12.36
CA TYR A 88 8.12 -5.28 13.48
C TYR A 88 7.35 -5.22 14.81
N GLY A 89 6.90 -6.36 15.30
CA GLY A 89 6.25 -6.46 16.60
C GLY A 89 5.99 -7.91 16.95
N ALA A 90 6.66 -8.41 17.99
CA ALA A 90 6.61 -9.76 18.56
C ALA A 90 6.90 -10.97 17.63
N SER A 91 6.89 -10.85 16.30
CA SER A 91 7.03 -12.01 15.40
C SER A 91 7.79 -11.76 14.09
N ASP A 92 8.40 -10.57 13.90
CA ASP A 92 9.13 -10.17 12.68
C ASP A 92 8.51 -10.76 11.41
N GLU A 93 7.23 -10.46 11.17
CA GLU A 93 6.53 -11.01 10.02
C GLU A 93 6.88 -10.23 8.77
N PHE A 94 7.30 -10.96 7.74
CA PHE A 94 7.62 -10.43 6.42
C PHE A 94 6.57 -10.87 5.41
N TYR A 95 6.04 -9.91 4.65
CA TYR A 95 5.06 -10.12 3.61
C TYR A 95 5.59 -9.57 2.28
N LYS A 96 5.51 -10.39 1.23
CA LYS A 96 5.90 -10.00 -0.14
C LYS A 96 4.67 -9.79 -1.00
N CYS A 97 4.74 -8.87 -1.94
CA CYS A 97 3.70 -8.71 -2.94
C CYS A 97 3.71 -9.90 -3.92
N VAL A 98 2.54 -10.51 -4.15
CA VAL A 98 2.37 -11.64 -5.06
C VAL A 98 1.63 -11.25 -6.34
N THR A 99 0.64 -10.37 -6.22
CA THR A 99 -0.09 -9.79 -7.35
C THR A 99 -0.56 -8.39 -6.97
N GLY A 100 -0.82 -7.55 -7.96
CA GLY A 100 -1.40 -6.25 -7.67
C GLY A 100 -1.37 -5.31 -8.84
N ILE A 101 -1.99 -4.16 -8.60
CA ILE A 101 -2.05 -3.03 -9.51
C ILE A 101 -1.66 -1.78 -8.72
N ILE A 102 -0.82 -0.95 -9.32
CA ILE A 102 -0.46 0.39 -8.85
C ILE A 102 -0.80 1.38 -9.97
N ASP A 103 -1.72 2.30 -9.71
CA ASP A 103 -2.09 3.40 -10.61
C ASP A 103 -1.35 4.66 -10.16
N VAL A 104 -0.31 5.05 -10.89
CA VAL A 104 0.44 6.29 -10.67
C VAL A 104 -0.14 7.37 -11.57
N ARG A 105 -0.75 8.39 -10.98
CA ARG A 105 -1.36 9.52 -11.70
C ARG A 105 -0.40 10.69 -11.88
N GLU A 106 0.48 10.89 -10.92
CA GLU A 106 1.50 11.91 -10.95
C GLU A 106 2.73 11.41 -10.18
N ALA A 107 3.92 11.58 -10.74
CA ALA A 107 5.18 11.41 -10.02
C ALA A 107 6.18 12.44 -10.53
N THR A 108 6.48 13.42 -9.68
CA THR A 108 7.55 14.40 -9.89
C THR A 108 8.47 14.38 -8.68
N ARG A 109 9.55 15.17 -8.66
CA ARG A 109 10.40 15.26 -7.45
C ARG A 109 9.70 15.82 -6.21
N GLN A 110 8.54 16.45 -6.39
CA GLN A 110 7.82 17.17 -5.33
C GLN A 110 6.43 16.61 -5.06
N ASN A 111 5.82 15.95 -6.05
CA ASN A 111 4.46 15.43 -5.96
C ASN A 111 4.44 13.93 -6.24
N LEU A 112 3.54 13.22 -5.56
CA LEU A 112 3.22 11.84 -5.87
C LEU A 112 1.73 11.60 -5.64
N GLN A 113 1.03 11.17 -6.68
CA GLN A 113 -0.34 10.68 -6.59
C GLN A 113 -0.39 9.26 -7.11
N ALA A 114 -0.58 8.31 -6.19
CA ALA A 114 -0.68 6.90 -6.54
C ALA A 114 -1.79 6.20 -5.75
N SER A 115 -2.41 5.19 -6.36
CA SER A 115 -3.30 4.26 -5.67
C SER A 115 -2.91 2.83 -5.96
N PHE A 116 -3.25 1.91 -5.05
CA PHE A 116 -2.86 0.52 -5.19
C PHE A 116 -3.91 -0.44 -4.66
N ASP A 117 -4.01 -1.61 -5.31
CA ASP A 117 -4.73 -2.80 -4.84
C ASP A 117 -3.81 -4.00 -5.02
N ILE A 118 -3.29 -4.51 -3.91
CA ILE A 118 -2.17 -5.45 -3.88
C ILE A 118 -2.51 -6.63 -2.98
N THR A 119 -2.12 -7.83 -3.41
CA THR A 119 -2.12 -9.04 -2.58
C THR A 119 -0.72 -9.31 -2.05
N LEU A 120 -0.63 -9.49 -0.74
CA LEU A 120 0.57 -9.80 0.02
C LEU A 120 0.50 -11.24 0.54
N GLU A 121 1.62 -11.95 0.54
CA GLU A 121 1.75 -13.27 1.17
C GLU A 121 2.85 -13.25 2.24
N GLY A 122 2.51 -13.72 3.45
CA GLY A 122 3.45 -13.86 4.55
C GLY A 122 4.44 -14.99 4.30
N PHE A 123 5.73 -14.71 4.48
CA PHE A 123 6.80 -15.67 4.17
C PHE A 123 6.71 -16.95 5.00
N TYR A 124 6.47 -16.81 6.31
CA TYR A 124 6.42 -17.93 7.27
C TYR A 124 5.03 -18.55 7.37
N ASN A 125 3.99 -17.73 7.50
CA ASN A 125 2.63 -18.20 7.79
C ASN A 125 1.83 -18.54 6.51
N LYS A 126 2.33 -18.17 5.32
CA LYS A 126 1.67 -18.32 4.01
C LYS A 126 0.27 -17.72 3.95
N LYS A 127 -0.02 -16.77 4.85
CA LYS A 127 -1.30 -16.09 4.91
C LYS A 127 -1.33 -14.93 3.94
N THR A 128 -2.48 -14.76 3.33
CA THR A 128 -2.75 -13.69 2.38
C THR A 128 -3.36 -12.49 3.06
N ILE A 129 -2.87 -11.30 2.69
CA ILE A 129 -3.42 -10.01 3.08
C ILE A 129 -3.67 -9.22 1.80
N ASN A 130 -4.84 -8.61 1.66
CA ASN A 130 -5.09 -7.64 0.60
C ASN A 130 -4.87 -6.24 1.16
N ALA A 131 -4.05 -5.45 0.48
CA ALA A 131 -3.72 -4.08 0.82
C ALA A 131 -4.27 -3.13 -0.25
N ARG A 132 -5.15 -2.23 0.14
CA ARG A 132 -5.75 -1.22 -0.74
C ARG A 132 -5.49 0.16 -0.18
N GLY A 133 -5.00 1.08 -1.00
CA GLY A 133 -4.59 2.36 -0.46
C GLY A 133 -4.15 3.36 -1.51
N GLY A 134 -3.55 4.44 -1.03
CA GLY A 134 -3.00 5.48 -1.86
C GLY A 134 -1.98 6.34 -1.15
N ILE A 135 -1.25 7.08 -1.98
CA ILE A 135 -0.22 8.04 -1.60
C ILE A 135 -0.57 9.38 -2.24
N HIS A 136 -0.51 10.44 -1.46
CA HIS A 136 -0.71 11.83 -1.87
C HIS A 136 0.36 12.72 -1.23
N LEU A 137 1.44 12.97 -1.97
CA LEU A 137 2.51 13.92 -1.62
C LEU A 137 2.36 15.19 -2.45
#